data_AF-A0A7W8YPY5-F1
#
_entry.id   AF-A0A7W8YPY5-F1
#
_cell.length_a   1.000
_cell.length_b   1.000
_cell.length_c   1.000
_cell.angle_alpha   90.00
_cell.angle_beta   90.00
_cell.angle_gamma   90.00
#
_symmetry.space_group_name_H-M   'P 1'
#
loop_
_entity.id
_entity.type
_entity.pdbx_description
1 polymer ?
#
loop_
_entity_poly.entity_id
_entity_poly.type
_entity_poly.pdbx_seq_one_letter_code
_entity_poly.pdbx_strand_id
1 'polypeptide(L)'
;MFGLFDKKYNNPELLETISQTQEKWFAFLDKLEQRMDELCSSALPEIREVFNQDKDPYKRAHGHMLLGIRGQISQMRNKANAVREEKITHFIDVVKAGLPDFISFSGREYHDKLMVFRINCINRHQIFEDKIARYNTLLEQATGGQDLETAYQQELEAFENIRNKFSCKQCGGQLTISKIFFIAAYITCPYCQTQNTFTPSTGAQMVLHRARSLAEQRTAHLLKFYEESKPENKSLYRQYLRAMFNEWNKIVPDMTEENEKFYQRMLQDHLNSIHHY
;
A
#
# COMPACT_ATOMS: atom_id res chain seq x y z
N MET A 1 28.20 54.13 35.45
CA MET A 1 29.23 53.09 35.27
C MET A 1 28.52 51.85 34.71
N PHE A 2 28.24 51.83 33.40
CA PHE A 2 27.49 50.75 32.73
C PHE A 2 28.48 49.82 32.02
N GLY A 3 28.94 48.81 32.72
CA GLY A 3 29.71 47.70 32.16
C GLY A 3 28.83 46.46 32.08
N LEU A 4 28.01 46.35 31.04
CA LEU A 4 27.32 45.11 30.68
C LEU A 4 27.57 44.86 29.19
N PHE A 5 28.82 44.48 28.90
CA PHE A 5 29.15 43.92 27.60
C PHE A 5 28.47 42.56 27.50
N ASP A 6 27.41 42.47 26.70
CA ASP A 6 26.89 41.21 26.18
C ASP A 6 28.06 40.47 25.51
N LYS A 7 28.61 39.46 26.19
CA LYS A 7 29.58 38.55 25.57
C LYS A 7 28.83 37.83 24.45
N LYS A 8 29.15 38.17 23.20
CA LYS A 8 28.66 37.45 22.02
C LYS A 8 28.94 35.96 22.22
N TYR A 9 27.88 35.16 22.31
CA TYR A 9 28.01 33.71 22.21
C TYR A 9 28.62 33.40 20.84
N ASN A 10 29.80 32.79 20.83
CA ASN A 10 30.56 32.47 19.64
C ASN A 10 31.10 31.05 19.77
N ASN A 11 30.53 30.14 18.99
CA ASN A 11 30.86 28.73 18.97
C ASN A 11 30.96 28.22 17.51
N PRO A 12 32.05 28.54 16.79
CA PRO A 12 32.24 28.11 15.42
C PRO A 12 32.32 26.58 15.29
N GLU A 13 32.83 25.89 16.31
CA GLU A 13 32.91 24.42 16.35
C GLU A 13 31.51 23.77 16.29
N LEU A 14 30.51 24.40 16.92
CA LEU A 14 29.12 23.94 16.83
C LEU A 14 28.57 24.08 15.41
N LEU A 15 28.85 25.19 14.72
CA LEU A 15 28.41 25.39 13.34
C LEU A 15 29.05 24.38 12.39
N GLU A 16 30.33 24.08 12.60
CA GLU A 16 31.02 23.02 11.85
C GLU A 16 30.40 21.65 12.13
N THR A 17 30.13 21.34 13.40
CA THR A 17 29.49 20.08 13.81
C THR A 17 28.11 19.91 13.19
N ILE A 18 27.30 20.99 13.11
CA ILE A 18 26.00 21.00 12.43
C ILE A 18 26.18 20.66 10.94
N SER A 19 27.13 21.31 10.26
CA SER A 19 27.40 21.06 8.83
C SER A 19 27.83 19.61 8.58
N GLN A 20 28.81 19.12 9.34
CA GLN A 20 29.33 17.76 9.21
C GLN A 20 28.25 16.70 9.50
N THR A 21 27.38 16.94 10.48
CA THR A 21 26.27 16.05 10.81
C THR A 21 25.26 16.00 9.66
N GLN A 22 24.98 17.14 9.03
CA GLN A 22 24.10 17.22 7.86
C GLN A 22 24.67 16.43 6.67
N GLU A 23 25.94 16.65 6.34
CA GLU A 23 26.62 15.97 5.24
C GLU A 23 26.66 14.45 5.45
N LYS A 24 26.97 14.00 6.67
CA LYS A 24 26.95 12.57 7.02
C LYS A 24 25.57 11.95 6.87
N TRP A 25 24.52 12.68 7.27
CA TRP A 25 23.14 12.24 7.10
C TRP A 25 22.76 12.10 5.63
N PHE A 26 23.12 13.08 4.81
CA PHE A 26 22.79 13.11 3.39
C PHE A 26 23.51 11.97 2.65
N ALA A 27 24.81 11.83 2.87
CA ALA A 27 25.60 10.75 2.28
C ALA A 27 25.13 9.36 2.74
N PHE A 28 24.61 9.24 3.96
CA PHE A 28 24.01 8.00 4.44
C PHE A 28 22.72 7.65 3.67
N LEU A 29 21.82 8.63 3.48
CA LEU A 29 20.61 8.42 2.69
C LEU A 29 20.92 8.13 1.23
N ASP A 30 21.89 8.83 0.62
CA ASP A 30 22.31 8.58 -0.77
C ASP A 30 22.76 7.11 -0.96
N LYS A 31 23.49 6.55 0.00
CA LYS A 31 23.90 5.12 -0.05
C LYS A 31 22.72 4.16 0.06
N LEU A 32 21.72 4.47 0.89
CA LEU A 32 20.51 3.66 0.97
C LEU A 32 19.71 3.73 -0.33
N GLU A 33 19.62 4.92 -0.92
CA GLU A 33 18.94 5.14 -2.19
C GLU A 33 19.62 4.42 -3.34
N GLN A 34 20.95 4.49 -3.43
CA GLN A 34 21.71 3.76 -4.44
C GLN A 34 21.46 2.25 -4.33
N ARG A 35 21.53 1.70 -3.11
CA ARG A 35 21.23 0.27 -2.89
C ARG A 35 19.79 -0.08 -3.26
N MET A 36 18.84 0.81 -2.97
CA MET A 36 17.44 0.62 -3.34
C MET A 36 17.25 0.67 -4.85
N ASP A 37 17.93 1.57 -5.55
CA ASP A 37 17.91 1.67 -7.01
C ASP A 37 18.47 0.40 -7.67
N GLU A 38 19.62 -0.08 -7.20
CA GLU A 38 20.24 -1.32 -7.68
C GLU A 38 19.31 -2.52 -7.48
N LEU A 39 18.75 -2.68 -6.27
CA LEU A 39 17.80 -3.74 -5.95
C LEU A 39 16.57 -3.70 -6.86
N CYS A 40 15.91 -2.55 -6.96
CA CYS A 40 14.65 -2.44 -7.71
C CYS A 40 14.87 -2.52 -9.21
N SER A 41 15.94 -1.92 -9.74
CA SER A 41 16.25 -1.97 -11.17
C SER A 41 16.54 -3.39 -11.65
N SER A 42 17.22 -4.20 -10.81
CA SER A 42 17.45 -5.61 -11.10
C SER A 42 16.18 -6.44 -10.92
N ALA A 43 15.38 -6.17 -9.90
CA ALA A 43 14.25 -7.02 -9.55
C ALA A 43 13.00 -6.81 -10.42
N LEU A 44 12.74 -5.59 -10.90
CA LEU A 44 11.56 -5.28 -11.72
C LEU A 44 11.42 -6.18 -12.98
N PRO A 45 12.45 -6.37 -13.83
CA PRO A 45 12.32 -7.26 -15.00
C PRO A 45 12.13 -8.72 -14.59
N GLU A 46 12.78 -9.16 -13.52
CA GLU A 46 12.67 -10.54 -13.03
C GLU A 46 11.28 -10.84 -12.45
N ILE A 47 10.70 -9.90 -11.69
CA ILE A 47 9.31 -9.99 -11.20
C ILE A 47 8.33 -10.17 -12.37
N ARG A 48 8.49 -9.38 -13.43
CA ARG A 48 7.67 -9.46 -14.65
C ARG A 48 7.76 -10.84 -15.28
N GLU A 49 8.97 -11.37 -15.40
CA GLU A 49 9.20 -12.66 -16.01
C GLU A 49 8.60 -13.79 -15.17
N VAL A 50 8.86 -13.80 -13.85
CA VAL A 50 8.26 -14.76 -12.91
C VAL A 50 6.75 -14.70 -13.00
N PHE A 51 6.15 -13.50 -13.05
CA PHE A 51 4.71 -13.35 -13.18
C PHE A 51 4.15 -13.97 -14.47
N ASN A 52 4.81 -13.75 -15.61
CA ASN A 52 4.38 -14.28 -16.91
C ASN A 52 4.52 -15.81 -16.98
N GLN A 53 5.59 -16.35 -16.40
CA GLN A 53 5.88 -17.79 -16.43
C GLN A 53 5.10 -18.59 -15.38
N ASP A 54 4.69 -17.96 -14.27
CA ASP A 54 4.01 -18.63 -13.17
C ASP A 54 2.62 -19.12 -13.61
N LYS A 55 2.45 -20.44 -13.76
CA LYS A 55 1.17 -21.05 -14.13
C LYS A 55 0.23 -21.24 -12.93
N ASP A 56 0.70 -20.99 -11.70
CA ASP A 56 -0.15 -21.02 -10.52
C ASP A 56 -1.24 -19.94 -10.64
N PRO A 57 -2.54 -20.29 -10.55
CA PRO A 57 -3.62 -19.31 -10.56
C PRO A 57 -3.50 -18.24 -9.47
N TYR A 58 -2.85 -18.56 -8.36
CA TYR A 58 -2.57 -17.63 -7.25
C TYR A 58 -1.28 -16.82 -7.43
N LYS A 59 -0.48 -17.12 -8.47
CA LYS A 59 0.81 -16.46 -8.74
C LYS A 59 1.73 -16.43 -7.52
N ARG A 60 1.82 -17.56 -6.80
CA ARG A 60 2.49 -17.63 -5.48
C ARG A 60 3.98 -17.32 -5.57
N ALA A 61 4.66 -17.79 -6.61
CA ALA A 61 6.09 -17.54 -6.78
C ALA A 61 6.35 -16.03 -6.94
N HIS A 62 5.54 -15.39 -7.77
CA HIS A 62 5.53 -13.93 -7.90
C HIS A 62 5.24 -13.23 -6.56
N GLY A 63 4.19 -13.65 -5.84
CA GLY A 63 3.83 -13.07 -4.55
C GLY A 63 4.94 -13.15 -3.50
N HIS A 64 5.62 -14.29 -3.41
CA HIS A 64 6.76 -14.47 -2.49
C HIS A 64 7.94 -13.56 -2.85
N MET A 65 8.28 -13.46 -4.14
CA MET A 65 9.36 -12.61 -4.61
C MET A 65 9.09 -11.12 -4.27
N LEU A 66 7.87 -10.65 -4.57
CA LEU A 66 7.44 -9.28 -4.28
C LEU A 66 7.49 -8.97 -2.78
N LEU A 67 7.04 -9.90 -1.92
CA LEU A 67 7.13 -9.75 -0.46
C LEU A 67 8.57 -9.66 0.01
N GLY A 68 9.47 -10.48 -0.54
CA GLY A 68 10.89 -10.44 -0.22
C GLY A 68 11.54 -9.09 -0.52
N ILE A 69 11.26 -8.52 -1.70
CA ILE A 69 11.83 -7.22 -2.13
C ILE A 69 11.26 -6.08 -1.29
N ARG A 70 9.94 -6.04 -1.08
CA ARG A 70 9.32 -5.06 -0.18
C ARG A 70 9.85 -5.16 1.24
N GLY A 71 10.12 -6.37 1.71
CA GLY A 71 10.78 -6.61 3.00
C GLY A 71 12.14 -5.92 3.09
N GLN A 72 12.96 -6.04 2.03
CA GLN A 72 14.26 -5.36 1.97
C GLN A 72 14.14 -3.83 1.94
N ILE A 73 13.19 -3.27 1.17
CA ILE A 73 12.91 -1.83 1.16
C ILE A 73 12.48 -1.35 2.55
N SER A 74 11.58 -2.09 3.21
CA SER A 74 11.13 -1.79 4.58
C SER A 74 12.28 -1.81 5.58
N GLN A 75 13.22 -2.75 5.46
CA GLN A 75 14.43 -2.76 6.30
C GLN A 75 15.30 -1.53 6.08
N MET A 76 15.47 -1.06 4.84
CA MET A 76 16.20 0.18 4.54
C MET A 76 15.51 1.39 5.17
N ARG A 77 14.17 1.47 5.07
CA ARG A 77 13.36 2.52 5.71
C ARG A 77 13.53 2.53 7.23
N ASN A 78 13.40 1.37 7.87
CA ASN A 78 13.56 1.23 9.32
C ASN A 78 14.97 1.64 9.77
N LYS A 79 16.00 1.28 8.99
CA LYS A 79 17.37 1.70 9.25
C LYS A 79 17.51 3.22 9.16
N ALA A 80 16.92 3.85 8.14
CA ALA A 80 16.93 5.30 8.00
C ALA A 80 16.24 6.00 9.19
N ASN A 81 15.08 5.50 9.61
CA ASN A 81 14.36 6.03 10.76
C ASN A 81 15.14 5.90 12.07
N ALA A 82 15.75 4.74 12.31
CA ALA A 82 16.57 4.53 13.51
C ALA A 82 17.77 5.49 13.57
N VAL A 83 18.50 5.64 12.44
CA VAL A 83 19.65 6.55 12.37
C VAL A 83 19.21 8.01 12.48
N ARG A 84 18.07 8.39 11.89
CA ARG A 84 17.51 9.74 12.02
C ARG A 84 17.25 10.07 13.49
N GLU A 85 16.63 9.15 14.21
CA GLU A 85 16.30 9.35 15.61
C GLU A 85 17.57 9.46 16.48
N GLU A 86 18.50 8.51 16.30
CA GLU A 86 19.73 8.44 17.10
C GLU A 86 20.70 9.59 16.81
N LYS A 87 20.84 10.00 15.54
CA LYS A 87 21.90 10.93 15.12
C LYS A 87 21.41 12.33 14.81
N ILE A 88 20.14 12.52 14.47
CA ILE A 88 19.59 13.83 14.09
C ILE A 88 18.67 14.37 15.17
N THR A 89 17.62 13.63 15.56
CA THR A 89 16.69 14.08 16.62
C THR A 89 17.46 14.33 17.92
N HIS A 90 18.20 13.33 18.39
CA HIS A 90 19.01 13.45 19.61
C HIS A 90 20.05 14.58 19.53
N PHE A 91 20.71 14.78 18.39
CA PHE A 91 21.66 15.88 18.21
C PHE A 91 20.99 17.24 18.34
N ILE A 92 19.81 17.42 17.72
CA ILE A 92 19.03 18.66 17.83
C ILE A 92 18.68 18.95 19.29
N ASP A 93 18.23 17.94 20.03
CA ASP A 93 17.83 18.11 21.43
C ASP A 93 19.03 18.51 22.32
N VAL A 94 20.16 17.85 22.16
CA VAL A 94 21.41 18.17 22.89
C VAL A 94 21.88 19.59 22.57
N VAL A 95 21.93 19.96 21.29
CA VAL A 95 22.37 21.31 20.89
C VAL A 95 21.41 22.36 21.42
N LYS A 96 20.09 22.16 21.26
CA LYS A 96 19.07 23.10 21.72
C LYS A 96 19.14 23.34 23.23
N ALA A 97 19.41 22.30 24.03
CA ALA A 97 19.56 22.43 25.48
C ALA A 97 20.82 23.22 25.89
N GLY A 98 21.87 23.24 25.04
CA GLY A 98 23.11 23.97 25.28
C GLY A 98 23.16 25.39 24.70
N LEU A 99 22.14 25.83 23.96
CA LEU A 99 22.10 27.16 23.37
C LEU A 99 21.64 28.24 24.36
N PRO A 100 22.16 29.47 24.27
CA PRO A 100 21.63 30.61 25.01
C PRO A 100 20.17 30.89 24.68
N ASP A 101 19.54 31.67 25.55
CA ASP A 101 18.14 32.05 25.37
C ASP A 101 17.92 32.77 24.02
N PHE A 102 16.82 32.40 23.36
CA PHE A 102 16.47 32.84 22.01
C PHE A 102 16.30 34.37 21.91
N ILE A 103 16.00 35.01 23.05
CA ILE A 103 15.76 36.46 23.15
C ILE A 103 17.07 37.26 22.98
N SER A 104 18.24 36.65 23.19
CA SER A 104 19.53 37.29 22.94
C SER A 104 19.85 37.36 21.43
N PHE A 105 20.46 38.47 20.97
CA PHE A 105 20.86 38.64 19.57
C PHE A 105 21.80 37.51 19.10
N SER A 106 22.75 37.08 19.95
CA SER A 106 23.65 35.97 19.66
C SER A 106 22.99 34.60 19.74
N GLY A 107 21.97 34.39 20.59
CA GLY A 107 21.21 33.14 20.62
C GLY A 107 20.40 32.93 19.34
N ARG A 108 19.76 33.99 18.83
CA ARG A 108 18.92 33.94 17.63
C ARG A 108 19.64 33.34 16.42
N GLU A 109 20.87 33.75 16.15
CA GLU A 109 21.64 33.26 14.99
C GLU A 109 21.83 31.72 15.03
N TYR A 110 22.21 31.17 16.18
CA TYR A 110 22.43 29.73 16.31
C TYR A 110 21.12 28.94 16.29
N HIS A 111 20.03 29.50 16.85
CA HIS A 111 18.70 28.91 16.73
C HIS A 111 18.24 28.89 15.27
N ASP A 112 18.45 29.95 14.51
CA ASP A 112 18.11 30.02 13.08
C ASP A 112 18.91 28.98 12.28
N LYS A 113 20.22 28.83 12.55
CA LYS A 113 21.07 27.81 11.91
C LYS A 113 20.62 26.38 12.25
N LEU A 114 20.28 26.11 13.52
CA LEU A 114 19.76 24.80 13.94
C LEU A 114 18.40 24.50 13.30
N MET A 115 17.54 25.52 13.15
CA MET A 115 16.26 25.39 12.44
C MET A 115 16.46 25.06 10.96
N VAL A 116 17.37 25.75 10.27
CA VAL A 116 17.72 25.44 8.87
C VAL A 116 18.24 24.02 8.75
N PHE A 117 19.15 23.59 9.62
CA PHE A 117 19.63 22.21 9.68
C PHE A 117 18.49 21.21 9.84
N ARG A 118 17.57 21.45 10.79
CA ARG A 118 16.40 20.59 11.02
C ARG A 118 15.53 20.46 9.77
N ILE A 119 15.20 21.59 9.13
CA ILE A 119 14.39 21.62 7.90
C ILE A 119 15.08 20.85 6.78
N ASN A 120 16.39 21.06 6.58
CA ASN A 120 17.17 20.37 5.56
C ASN A 120 17.16 18.85 5.77
N CYS A 121 17.36 18.38 7.01
CA CYS A 121 17.34 16.96 7.34
C CYS A 121 15.94 16.33 7.16
N ILE A 122 14.87 17.04 7.51
CA ILE A 122 13.48 16.61 7.30
C ILE A 122 13.19 16.51 5.80
N ASN A 123 13.47 17.56 5.03
CA ASN A 123 13.24 17.60 3.59
C ASN A 123 14.01 16.50 2.86
N ARG A 124 15.28 16.28 3.23
CA ARG A 124 16.09 15.22 2.63
C ARG A 124 15.52 13.83 2.95
N HIS A 125 15.01 13.62 4.15
CA HIS A 125 14.35 12.36 4.52
C HIS A 125 13.03 12.16 3.77
N GLN A 126 12.25 13.24 3.54
CA GLN A 126 11.03 13.17 2.74
C GLN A 126 11.32 12.71 1.30
N ILE A 127 12.38 13.22 0.67
CA ILE A 127 12.81 12.77 -0.67
C ILE A 127 13.07 11.26 -0.69
N PHE A 128 13.69 10.73 0.36
CA PHE A 128 13.94 9.29 0.51
C PHE A 128 12.62 8.49 0.63
N GLU A 129 11.68 8.99 1.43
CA GLU A 129 10.34 8.40 1.61
C GLU A 129 9.52 8.42 0.31
N ASP A 130 9.55 9.52 -0.43
CA ASP A 130 8.88 9.64 -1.74
C ASP A 130 9.45 8.62 -2.74
N LYS A 131 10.77 8.38 -2.68
CA LYS A 131 11.44 7.38 -3.52
C LYS A 131 11.04 5.95 -3.16
N ILE A 132 10.91 5.64 -1.86
CA ILE A 132 10.35 4.36 -1.40
C ILE A 132 8.92 4.18 -1.91
N ALA A 133 8.07 5.20 -1.77
CA ALA A 133 6.68 5.15 -2.23
C ALA A 133 6.62 4.86 -3.74
N ARG A 134 7.43 5.57 -4.54
CA ARG A 134 7.54 5.34 -5.99
C ARG A 134 7.92 3.90 -6.32
N TYR A 135 8.91 3.32 -5.63
CA TYR A 135 9.31 1.93 -5.91
C TYR A 135 8.25 0.92 -5.51
N ASN A 136 7.55 1.12 -4.39
CA ASN A 136 6.43 0.25 -4.02
C ASN A 136 5.34 0.26 -5.10
N THR A 137 4.99 1.44 -5.63
CA THR A 137 4.04 1.56 -6.75
C THR A 137 4.55 0.85 -8.01
N LEU A 138 5.83 1.02 -8.37
CA LEU A 138 6.40 0.35 -9.55
C LEU A 138 6.40 -1.18 -9.40
N LEU A 139 6.73 -1.69 -8.22
CA LEU A 139 6.73 -3.11 -7.91
C LEU A 139 5.32 -3.70 -7.93
N GLU A 140 4.31 -2.95 -7.48
CA GLU A 140 2.90 -3.34 -7.62
C GLU A 140 2.46 -3.44 -9.08
N GLN A 141 2.81 -2.43 -9.87
CA GLN A 141 2.46 -2.33 -11.28
C GLN A 141 3.30 -3.24 -12.18
N ALA A 142 4.39 -3.81 -11.66
CA ALA A 142 5.27 -4.68 -12.43
C ALA A 142 4.56 -5.90 -13.01
N THR A 143 3.41 -6.30 -12.46
CA THR A 143 2.61 -7.42 -12.99
C THR A 143 1.87 -7.12 -14.29
N GLY A 144 1.79 -5.85 -14.71
CA GLY A 144 0.76 -5.42 -15.65
C GLY A 144 -0.62 -5.57 -14.98
N GLY A 145 -1.53 -4.62 -15.16
CA GLY A 145 -2.90 -4.83 -14.68
C GLY A 145 -3.41 -6.13 -15.28
N GLN A 146 -3.60 -7.18 -14.47
CA GLN A 146 -4.24 -8.40 -14.93
C GLN A 146 -5.56 -7.98 -15.57
N ASP A 147 -5.86 -8.43 -16.78
CA ASP A 147 -7.19 -8.25 -17.33
C ASP A 147 -8.15 -9.20 -16.60
N LEU A 148 -8.58 -8.75 -15.42
CA LEU A 148 -9.45 -9.50 -14.55
C LEU A 148 -10.86 -9.60 -15.14
N GLU A 149 -11.23 -8.67 -16.02
CA GLU A 149 -12.52 -8.69 -16.70
C GLU A 149 -12.56 -9.84 -17.70
N THR A 150 -11.54 -9.96 -18.56
CA THR A 150 -11.45 -11.11 -19.50
C THR A 150 -11.42 -12.44 -18.74
N ALA A 151 -10.64 -12.54 -17.66
CA ALA A 151 -10.60 -13.75 -16.85
C ALA A 151 -11.97 -14.07 -16.22
N TYR A 152 -12.71 -13.06 -15.76
CA TYR A 152 -14.05 -13.24 -15.19
C TYR A 152 -15.07 -13.68 -16.24
N GLN A 153 -15.08 -13.07 -17.42
CA GLN A 153 -15.99 -13.44 -18.50
C GLN A 153 -15.76 -14.89 -18.97
N GLN A 154 -14.50 -15.32 -19.07
CA GLN A 154 -14.16 -16.71 -19.39
C GLN A 154 -14.75 -17.70 -18.37
N GLU A 155 -14.73 -17.37 -17.08
CA GLU A 155 -15.32 -18.23 -16.04
C GLU A 155 -16.86 -18.22 -16.07
N LEU A 156 -17.48 -17.10 -16.41
CA LEU A 156 -18.94 -17.05 -16.63
C LEU A 156 -19.36 -17.94 -17.81
N GLU A 157 -18.65 -17.85 -18.94
CA GLU A 157 -18.89 -18.71 -20.10
C GLU A 157 -18.64 -20.19 -19.77
N ALA A 158 -17.55 -20.50 -19.05
CA ALA A 158 -17.25 -21.85 -18.62
C ALA A 158 -18.36 -22.42 -17.71
N PHE A 159 -18.89 -21.60 -16.78
CA PHE A 159 -20.00 -21.99 -15.92
C PHE A 159 -21.27 -22.28 -16.72
N GLU A 160 -21.66 -21.40 -17.64
CA GLU A 160 -22.84 -21.58 -18.49
C GLU A 160 -22.78 -22.89 -19.27
N ASN A 161 -21.60 -23.26 -19.75
CA ASN A 161 -21.37 -24.52 -20.46
C ASN A 161 -21.52 -25.79 -19.61
N ILE A 162 -21.41 -25.69 -18.28
CA ILE A 162 -21.49 -26.84 -17.37
C ILE A 162 -22.74 -26.85 -16.48
N ARG A 163 -23.49 -25.74 -16.39
CA ARG A 163 -24.58 -25.55 -15.42
C ARG A 163 -25.68 -26.63 -15.48
N ASN A 164 -25.90 -27.23 -16.65
CA ASN A 164 -26.91 -28.28 -16.87
C ASN A 164 -26.29 -29.69 -17.02
N LYS A 165 -24.97 -29.85 -16.85
CA LYS A 165 -24.28 -31.13 -17.06
C LYS A 165 -24.06 -31.92 -15.77
N PHE A 166 -24.55 -31.42 -14.64
CA PHE A 166 -24.44 -32.08 -13.35
C PHE A 166 -25.55 -33.12 -13.19
N SER A 167 -25.21 -34.31 -12.72
CA SER A 167 -26.19 -35.40 -12.52
C SER A 167 -26.18 -35.87 -11.07
N CYS A 168 -27.35 -36.24 -10.57
CA CYS A 168 -27.50 -36.80 -9.25
C CYS A 168 -26.74 -38.13 -9.13
N LYS A 169 -25.90 -38.25 -8.09
CA LYS A 169 -25.10 -39.48 -7.85
C LYS A 169 -25.95 -40.71 -7.51
N GLN A 170 -27.17 -40.52 -7.01
CA GLN A 170 -28.03 -41.62 -6.58
C GLN A 170 -29.01 -42.06 -7.67
N CYS A 171 -29.75 -41.13 -8.28
CA CYS A 171 -30.79 -41.47 -9.27
C CYS A 171 -30.41 -41.17 -10.73
N GLY A 172 -29.26 -40.54 -10.98
CA GLY A 172 -28.84 -40.13 -12.33
C GLY A 172 -29.61 -38.93 -12.89
N GLY A 173 -30.61 -38.40 -12.18
CA GLY A 173 -31.41 -37.25 -12.62
C GLY A 173 -30.56 -36.00 -12.86
N GLN A 174 -30.85 -35.28 -13.94
CA GLN A 174 -30.10 -34.09 -14.34
C GLN A 174 -30.39 -32.92 -13.39
N LEU A 175 -29.35 -32.29 -12.88
CA LEU A 175 -29.39 -31.19 -11.94
C LEU A 175 -28.98 -29.91 -12.66
N THR A 176 -29.73 -28.84 -12.42
CA THR A 176 -29.41 -27.50 -12.94
C THR A 176 -28.80 -26.66 -11.82
N ILE A 177 -27.61 -26.13 -12.06
CA ILE A 177 -26.96 -25.20 -11.15
C ILE A 177 -27.47 -23.79 -11.46
N SER A 178 -28.17 -23.15 -10.51
CA SER A 178 -28.88 -21.89 -10.74
C SER A 178 -27.97 -20.65 -10.77
N LYS A 179 -26.79 -20.72 -10.14
CA LYS A 179 -25.80 -19.64 -10.08
C LYS A 179 -24.39 -20.21 -9.98
N ILE A 180 -23.39 -19.41 -10.31
CA ILE A 180 -22.00 -19.78 -10.06
C ILE A 180 -21.76 -19.83 -8.55
N PHE A 181 -21.28 -20.98 -8.07
CA PHE A 181 -20.82 -21.12 -6.69
C PHE A 181 -19.30 -20.97 -6.68
N PHE A 182 -18.76 -20.25 -5.70
CA PHE A 182 -17.32 -20.06 -5.56
C PHE A 182 -16.70 -20.95 -4.48
N ILE A 183 -17.54 -21.64 -3.72
CA ILE A 183 -17.18 -22.67 -2.73
C ILE A 183 -18.02 -23.92 -2.97
N ALA A 184 -17.66 -25.03 -2.33
CA ALA A 184 -18.46 -26.24 -2.40
C ALA A 184 -19.89 -25.98 -1.86
N ALA A 185 -20.90 -26.42 -2.61
CA ALA A 185 -22.30 -26.18 -2.30
C ALA A 185 -23.10 -27.49 -2.32
N TYR A 186 -24.05 -27.63 -1.39
CA TYR A 186 -25.01 -28.72 -1.39
C TYR A 186 -26.19 -28.39 -2.28
N ILE A 187 -26.54 -29.32 -3.16
CA ILE A 187 -27.67 -29.23 -4.09
C ILE A 187 -28.57 -30.42 -3.85
N THR A 188 -29.79 -30.13 -3.45
CA THR A 188 -30.83 -31.15 -3.26
C THR A 188 -31.36 -31.59 -4.62
N CYS A 189 -31.37 -32.90 -4.87
CA CYS A 189 -31.96 -33.46 -6.08
C CYS A 189 -33.48 -33.33 -6.05
N PRO A 190 -34.14 -32.72 -7.03
CA PRO A 190 -35.59 -32.57 -7.03
C PRO A 190 -36.33 -33.90 -7.21
N TYR A 191 -35.67 -34.92 -7.79
CA TYR A 191 -36.28 -36.22 -8.08
C TYR A 191 -36.28 -37.18 -6.88
N CYS A 192 -35.14 -37.29 -6.18
CA CYS A 192 -34.96 -38.28 -5.11
C CYS A 192 -34.56 -37.67 -3.76
N GLN A 193 -34.50 -36.34 -3.66
CA GLN A 193 -34.18 -35.57 -2.44
C GLN A 193 -32.78 -35.80 -1.86
N THR A 194 -31.93 -36.59 -2.52
CA THR A 194 -30.53 -36.78 -2.14
C THR A 194 -29.76 -35.47 -2.25
N GLN A 195 -28.94 -35.15 -1.24
CA GLN A 195 -28.00 -34.04 -1.32
C GLN A 195 -26.78 -34.43 -2.15
N ASN A 196 -26.45 -33.59 -3.13
CA ASN A 196 -25.28 -33.72 -3.99
C ASN A 196 -24.34 -32.56 -3.69
N THR A 197 -23.04 -32.81 -3.69
CA THR A 197 -22.04 -31.76 -3.53
C THR A 197 -21.57 -31.31 -4.91
N PHE A 198 -21.77 -30.03 -5.22
CA PHE A 198 -21.12 -29.38 -6.35
C PHE A 198 -19.84 -28.70 -5.87
N THR A 199 -18.75 -29.00 -6.57
CA THR A 199 -17.44 -28.41 -6.30
C THR A 199 -17.08 -27.53 -7.48
N PRO A 200 -16.85 -26.21 -7.28
CA PRO A 200 -16.50 -25.31 -8.36
C PRO A 200 -15.08 -25.56 -8.87
N SER A 201 -14.83 -25.15 -10.12
CA SER A 201 -13.49 -25.17 -10.71
C SER A 201 -12.52 -24.27 -9.93
N THR A 202 -11.21 -24.50 -10.09
CA THR A 202 -10.20 -23.59 -9.54
C THR A 202 -10.37 -22.17 -10.09
N GLY A 203 -10.77 -22.02 -11.35
CA GLY A 203 -11.06 -20.72 -11.96
C GLY A 203 -12.21 -19.98 -11.28
N ALA A 204 -13.33 -20.66 -11.05
CA ALA A 204 -14.45 -20.11 -10.30
C ALA A 204 -14.04 -19.73 -8.87
N GLN A 205 -13.27 -20.57 -8.18
CA GLN A 205 -12.72 -20.22 -6.86
C GLN A 205 -11.81 -18.97 -6.93
N MET A 206 -11.03 -18.81 -8.01
CA MET A 206 -10.21 -17.62 -8.22
C MET A 206 -11.02 -16.34 -8.42
N VAL A 207 -12.23 -16.42 -8.98
CA VAL A 207 -13.12 -15.25 -9.09
C VAL A 207 -13.38 -14.67 -7.70
N LEU A 208 -13.66 -15.49 -6.69
CA LEU A 208 -13.86 -15.02 -5.31
C LEU A 208 -12.63 -14.28 -4.78
N HIS A 209 -11.42 -14.83 -5.00
CA HIS A 209 -10.18 -14.21 -4.56
C HIS A 209 -9.83 -12.90 -5.28
N ARG A 210 -10.26 -12.76 -6.54
CA ARG A 210 -9.96 -11.59 -7.39
C ARG A 210 -11.11 -10.59 -7.48
N ALA A 211 -12.28 -10.90 -6.93
CA ALA A 211 -13.51 -10.10 -7.09
C ALA A 211 -13.33 -8.65 -6.65
N ARG A 212 -12.65 -8.42 -5.51
CA ARG A 212 -12.34 -7.07 -5.04
C ARG A 212 -11.45 -6.32 -6.03
N SER A 213 -10.36 -6.93 -6.48
CA SER A 213 -9.44 -6.30 -7.44
C SER A 213 -10.12 -6.01 -8.78
N LEU A 214 -11.04 -6.87 -9.22
CA LEU A 214 -11.86 -6.61 -10.40
C LEU A 214 -12.80 -5.41 -10.19
N ALA A 215 -13.45 -5.32 -9.02
CA ALA A 215 -14.29 -4.17 -8.68
C ALA A 215 -13.48 -2.86 -8.61
N GLU A 216 -12.25 -2.91 -8.07
CA GLU A 216 -11.30 -1.80 -8.07
C GLU A 216 -10.91 -1.39 -9.50
N GLN A 217 -10.68 -2.34 -10.42
CA GLN A 217 -10.41 -2.05 -11.84
C GLN A 217 -11.60 -1.35 -12.51
N ARG A 218 -12.82 -1.85 -12.31
CA ARG A 218 -14.04 -1.23 -12.87
C ARG A 218 -14.27 0.19 -12.36
N THR A 219 -13.83 0.48 -11.14
CA THR A 219 -14.05 1.78 -10.47
C THR A 219 -12.81 2.68 -10.40
N ALA A 220 -11.71 2.29 -11.06
CA ALA A 220 -10.44 3.02 -11.04
C ALA A 220 -10.58 4.49 -11.47
N HIS A 221 -11.49 4.79 -12.39
CA HIS A 221 -11.79 6.15 -12.84
C HIS A 221 -12.36 7.04 -11.71
N LEU A 222 -13.16 6.48 -10.79
CA LEU A 222 -13.71 7.22 -9.65
C LEU A 222 -12.64 7.49 -8.59
N LEU A 223 -11.76 6.51 -8.36
CA LEU A 223 -10.62 6.70 -7.46
C LEU A 223 -9.71 7.82 -7.98
N LYS A 224 -9.35 7.77 -9.26
CA LYS A 224 -8.56 8.81 -9.92
C LYS A 224 -9.21 10.19 -9.81
N PHE A 225 -10.53 10.28 -10.01
CA PHE A 225 -11.27 11.54 -9.86
C PHE A 225 -11.22 12.10 -8.43
N TYR A 226 -11.23 11.22 -7.42
CA TYR A 226 -11.01 11.63 -6.03
C TYR A 226 -9.57 12.11 -5.78
N GLU A 227 -8.57 11.37 -6.25
CA GLU A 227 -7.14 11.70 -6.08
C GLU A 227 -6.76 13.02 -6.74
N GLU A 228 -7.39 13.35 -7.87
CA GLU A 228 -7.20 14.61 -8.59
C GLU A 228 -7.93 15.80 -7.93
N SER A 229 -8.85 15.54 -6.99
CA SER A 229 -9.58 16.59 -6.30
C SER A 229 -8.70 17.33 -5.28
N LYS A 230 -8.47 18.64 -5.50
CA LYS A 230 -7.79 19.52 -4.54
C LYS A 230 -8.70 20.70 -4.17
N PRO A 231 -9.01 20.92 -2.88
CA PRO A 231 -8.68 20.07 -1.73
C PRO A 231 -9.42 18.72 -1.77
N GLU A 232 -8.94 17.76 -0.97
CA GLU A 232 -9.53 16.42 -0.90
C GLU A 232 -11.03 16.46 -0.58
N ASN A 233 -11.84 15.85 -1.46
CA ASN A 233 -13.28 15.82 -1.30
C ASN A 233 -13.77 14.48 -0.70
N LYS A 234 -14.13 14.51 0.59
CA LYS A 234 -14.65 13.34 1.34
C LYS A 234 -15.88 12.70 0.68
N SER A 235 -16.71 13.49 0.01
CA SER A 235 -17.87 12.97 -0.73
C SER A 235 -17.42 12.11 -1.91
N LEU A 236 -16.38 12.51 -2.65
CA LEU A 236 -15.87 11.74 -3.79
C LEU A 236 -15.29 10.39 -3.34
N TYR A 237 -14.54 10.37 -2.23
CA TYR A 237 -14.05 9.12 -1.67
C TYR A 237 -15.19 8.19 -1.25
N ARG A 238 -16.22 8.71 -0.58
CA ARG A 238 -17.42 7.92 -0.22
C ARG A 238 -18.14 7.38 -1.46
N GLN A 239 -18.25 8.17 -2.53
CA GLN A 239 -18.85 7.73 -3.79
C GLN A 239 -18.05 6.62 -4.45
N TYR A 240 -16.72 6.78 -4.54
CA TYR A 240 -15.82 5.74 -5.03
C TYR A 240 -16.00 4.44 -4.22
N LEU A 241 -15.90 4.51 -2.89
CA LEU A 241 -16.02 3.32 -2.06
C LEU A 241 -17.37 2.63 -2.26
N ARG A 242 -18.48 3.38 -2.25
CA ARG A 242 -19.80 2.78 -2.45
C ARG A 242 -19.92 2.11 -3.83
N ALA A 243 -19.39 2.74 -4.87
CA ALA A 243 -19.38 2.17 -6.21
C ALA A 243 -18.53 0.88 -6.28
N MET A 244 -17.34 0.88 -5.68
CA MET A 244 -16.45 -0.28 -5.66
C MET A 244 -17.10 -1.47 -4.94
N PHE A 245 -17.70 -1.25 -3.76
CA PHE A 245 -18.40 -2.30 -3.03
C PHE A 245 -19.67 -2.79 -3.77
N ASN A 246 -20.39 -1.90 -4.46
CA ASN A 246 -21.51 -2.31 -5.30
C ASN A 246 -21.05 -3.20 -6.47
N GLU A 247 -19.94 -2.89 -7.14
CA GLU A 247 -19.36 -3.76 -8.17
C GLU A 247 -18.90 -5.10 -7.59
N TRP A 248 -18.27 -5.09 -6.41
CA TRP A 248 -17.84 -6.32 -5.75
C TRP A 248 -19.04 -7.22 -5.42
N ASN A 249 -20.14 -6.67 -4.91
CA ASN A 249 -21.36 -7.41 -4.61
C ASN A 249 -22.07 -7.94 -5.86
N LYS A 250 -21.89 -7.31 -7.04
CA LYS A 250 -22.38 -7.89 -8.30
C LYS A 250 -21.60 -9.14 -8.70
N ILE A 251 -20.29 -9.18 -8.42
CA ILE A 251 -19.42 -10.31 -8.75
C ILE A 251 -19.66 -11.46 -7.77
N VAL A 252 -19.74 -11.16 -6.47
CA VAL A 252 -19.92 -12.14 -5.39
C VAL A 252 -21.09 -11.74 -4.47
N PRO A 253 -22.34 -11.98 -4.88
CA PRO A 253 -23.52 -11.54 -4.12
C PRO A 253 -23.63 -12.20 -2.75
N ASP A 254 -23.12 -13.41 -2.59
CA ASP A 254 -23.20 -14.18 -1.34
C ASP A 254 -22.38 -13.57 -0.19
N MET A 255 -21.47 -12.64 -0.49
CA MET A 255 -20.60 -11.96 0.50
C MET A 255 -21.09 -10.53 0.84
N THR A 256 -22.30 -10.16 0.43
CA THR A 256 -22.79 -8.77 0.53
C THR A 256 -22.80 -8.25 1.97
N GLU A 257 -23.15 -9.08 2.94
CA GLU A 257 -23.21 -8.68 4.35
C GLU A 257 -21.83 -8.43 4.95
N GLU A 258 -20.87 -9.32 4.67
CA GLU A 258 -19.47 -9.19 5.09
C GLU A 258 -18.82 -7.97 4.43
N ASN A 259 -19.08 -7.78 3.14
CA ASN A 259 -18.59 -6.65 2.37
C ASN A 259 -19.12 -5.33 2.93
N GLU A 260 -20.38 -5.26 3.34
CA GLU A 260 -20.95 -4.04 3.95
C GLU A 260 -20.25 -3.71 5.28
N LYS A 261 -20.00 -4.70 6.15
CA LYS A 261 -19.23 -4.48 7.40
C LYS A 261 -17.85 -3.90 7.10
N PHE A 262 -17.20 -4.40 6.06
CA PHE A 262 -15.87 -3.94 5.67
C PHE A 262 -15.89 -2.52 5.08
N TYR A 263 -16.90 -2.19 4.27
CA TYR A 263 -17.13 -0.83 3.76
C TYR A 263 -17.25 0.18 4.91
N GLN A 264 -18.07 -0.12 5.92
CA GLN A 264 -18.26 0.77 7.07
C GLN A 264 -16.95 1.01 7.83
N ARG A 265 -16.15 -0.05 8.04
CA ARG A 265 -14.82 0.08 8.68
C ARG A 265 -13.88 0.99 7.88
N MET A 266 -13.74 0.75 6.57
CA MET A 266 -12.87 1.57 5.72
C MET A 266 -13.29 3.03 5.67
N LEU A 267 -14.60 3.29 5.66
CA LEU A 267 -15.12 4.64 5.71
C LEU A 267 -14.76 5.32 7.04
N GLN A 268 -14.92 4.62 8.15
CA GLN A 268 -14.57 5.13 9.48
C GLN A 268 -13.07 5.43 9.62
N ASP A 269 -12.21 4.50 9.15
CA ASP A 269 -10.76 4.66 9.20
C ASP A 269 -10.30 5.89 8.40
N HIS A 270 -10.86 6.09 7.21
CA HIS A 270 -10.54 7.26 6.38
C HIS A 270 -11.00 8.56 7.06
N LEU A 271 -12.20 8.59 7.63
CA LEU A 271 -12.69 9.75 8.38
C LEU A 271 -11.79 10.08 9.58
N ASN A 272 -11.31 9.06 10.30
CA ASN A 272 -10.44 9.22 11.47
C ASN A 272 -9.02 9.66 11.09
N SER A 273 -8.46 9.18 9.98
CA SER A 273 -7.10 9.51 9.53
C SER A 273 -6.88 11.00 9.24
N ILE A 274 -7.94 11.72 8.89
CA ILE A 274 -7.92 13.17 8.59
C ILE A 274 -8.00 14.01 9.89
N HIS A 275 -8.43 13.44 11.01
CA HIS A 275 -8.52 14.16 12.29
C HIS A 275 -7.19 14.21 13.07
N HIS A 276 -6.12 13.60 12.56
CA HIS A 276 -4.80 13.55 13.18
C HIS A 276 -3.76 14.53 12.57
N TYR A 277 -4.21 15.46 11.72
CA TYR A 277 -3.41 16.59 11.23
C TYR A 277 -3.96 17.93 11.70
#